data_AF-A0A941Z9Y5-F1
#
_entry.id   AF-A0A941Z9Y5-F1
#
_cell.length_a   1.000
_cell.length_b   1.000
_cell.length_c   1.000
_cell.angle_alpha   90.00
_cell.angle_beta   90.00
_cell.angle_gamma   90.00
#
_symmetry.space_group_name_H-M   'P 1'
#
loop_
_entity.id
_entity.type
_entity.pdbx_description
1 polymer ?
#
loop_
_entity_poly.entity_id
_entity_poly.type
_entity_poly.pdbx_seq_one_letter_code
_entity_poly.pdbx_strand_id
1 'polypeptide(L)' 'MTQQELKTWRISRSLTQEELGVKLGVTKTCVYRWEAGYRHIPPFLHLALKWLENEGGEMKDKGKLMKRERR' A
#
# COMPACT_ATOMS: atom_id res chain seq x y z
N MET A 1 7.22 9.37 -8.19
CA MET A 1 6.35 9.55 -7.03
C MET A 1 7.20 9.71 -5.78
N THR A 2 6.93 10.72 -4.97
CA THR A 2 7.63 11.03 -3.72
C THR A 2 6.92 10.43 -2.50
N GLN A 3 7.59 10.46 -1.35
CA GLN A 3 7.07 9.94 -0.07
C GLN A 3 5.80 10.69 0.36
N GLN A 4 5.79 12.01 0.15
CA GLN A 4 4.66 12.87 0.45
C GLN A 4 3.51 12.62 -0.53
N GLU A 5 3.80 12.44 -1.82
CA GLU A 5 2.80 12.09 -2.84
C GLU A 5 2.12 10.75 -2.54
N LEU A 6 2.86 9.74 -2.07
CA LEU A 6 2.27 8.46 -1.66
C LEU A 6 1.29 8.66 -0.49
N LYS A 7 1.69 9.45 0.50
CA LYS A 7 0.86 9.71 1.68
C LYS A 7 -0.39 10.51 1.33
N THR A 8 -0.29 11.53 0.48
CA THR A 8 -1.46 12.31 0.03
C THR A 8 -2.40 11.46 -0.82
N TRP A 9 -1.87 10.64 -1.73
CA TRP A 9 -2.64 9.69 -2.53
C TRP A 9 -3.42 8.69 -1.66
N ARG A 10 -2.81 8.21 -0.57
CA ARG A 10 -3.46 7.31 0.39
C ARG A 10 -4.59 8.02 1.14
N ILE A 11 -4.33 9.22 1.64
CA ILE A 11 -5.30 10.01 2.41
C ILE A 11 -6.49 10.43 1.54
N SER A 12 -6.26 10.83 0.28
CA SER A 12 -7.34 11.21 -0.64
C SER A 12 -8.30 10.07 -0.96
N ARG A 13 -7.87 8.82 -0.75
CA ARG A 13 -8.68 7.61 -0.90
C ARG A 13 -9.21 7.05 0.42
N SER A 14 -9.04 7.79 1.52
CA SER A 14 -9.42 7.37 2.87
C SER A 14 -8.86 6.00 3.27
N LEU A 15 -7.71 5.61 2.70
CA LEU A 15 -7.08 4.32 3.01
C LEU A 15 -6.16 4.45 4.22
N THR A 16 -6.14 3.43 5.06
CA THR A 16 -5.10 3.26 6.08
C THR A 16 -3.83 2.66 5.46
N GLN A 17 -2.70 2.76 6.16
CA GLN A 17 -1.45 2.12 5.71
C GLN A 17 -1.57 0.59 5.60
N GLU A 18 -2.45 0.00 6.41
CA GLU A 18 -2.71 -1.43 6.40
C GLU A 18 -3.56 -1.83 5.20
N GLU A 19 -4.63 -1.10 4.91
CA GLU A 19 -5.46 -1.32 3.71
C GLU A 19 -4.67 -1.11 2.43
N LEU A 20 -3.82 -0.08 2.36
CA LEU A 20 -2.92 0.11 1.22
C LEU A 20 -1.94 -1.05 1.09
N GLY A 21 -1.41 -1.55 2.20
CA GLY A 21 -0.56 -2.73 2.21
C GLY A 21 -1.28 -3.95 1.64
N VAL A 22 -2.49 -4.23 2.12
CA VAL A 22 -3.33 -5.34 1.62
C VAL A 22 -3.60 -5.20 0.12
N LYS A 23 -4.00 -4.02 -0.36
CA LYS A 23 -4.25 -3.77 -1.79
C LYS A 23 -3.01 -3.96 -2.67
N LEU A 24 -1.83 -3.65 -2.15
CA LEU A 24 -0.55 -3.82 -2.84
C LEU A 24 0.10 -5.19 -2.61
N GLY A 25 -0.48 -6.06 -1.78
CA GLY A 25 0.11 -7.34 -1.40
C GLY A 25 1.38 -7.21 -0.54
N VAL A 26 1.55 -6.10 0.18
CA VAL A 26 2.71 -5.82 1.04
C VAL A 26 2.29 -5.61 2.49
N THR A 27 3.26 -5.66 3.41
CA THR A 27 2.98 -5.38 4.82
C THR A 27 2.75 -3.88 5.08
N LYS A 28 1.95 -3.54 6.09
CA LYS A 28 1.80 -2.17 6.61
C LYS A 28 3.17 -1.50 6.85
N THR A 29 4.14 -2.26 7.36
CA THR A 29 5.50 -1.76 7.65
C THR A 29 6.24 -1.34 6.38
N CYS A 30 6.01 -2.01 5.24
CA CYS A 30 6.56 -1.56 3.96
C CYS A 30 6.01 -0.20 3.57
N VAL A 31 4.69 -0.01 3.66
CA VAL A 31 4.04 1.28 3.38
C VAL A 31 4.55 2.38 4.30
N TYR A 32 4.62 2.11 5.60
CA TYR A 32 5.19 3.05 6.58
C TYR A 32 6.62 3.47 6.21
N ARG A 33 7.50 2.52 5.88
CA ARG A 33 8.89 2.81 5.52
C ARG A 33 9.02 3.65 4.25
N TRP A 34 8.11 3.49 3.30
CA TRP A 34 8.07 4.35 2.11
C TRP A 34 7.58 5.76 2.43
N GLU A 35 6.51 5.89 3.21
CA GLU A 35 5.95 7.20 3.60
C GLU A 35 6.88 7.99 4.52
N ALA A 36 7.65 7.31 5.38
CA ALA A 36 8.58 7.92 6.33
C ALA A 36 10.01 8.09 5.77
N GLY A 37 10.28 7.64 4.54
CA GLY A 37 11.58 7.82 3.89
C GLY A 37 12.69 6.88 4.35
N TYR A 38 12.41 5.97 5.28
CA TYR A 38 13.35 4.91 5.68
C TYR A 38 13.72 3.98 4.53
N ARG A 39 12.89 3.91 3.48
CA ARG A 39 13.17 3.16 2.27
C ARG A 39 12.76 3.95 1.05
N HIS A 40 13.60 3.92 0.01
CA HIS A 40 13.23 4.40 -1.31
C HIS A 40 11.96 3.72 -1.82
N ILE A 41 11.11 4.53 -2.45
CA ILE A 41 9.91 4.06 -3.12
C ILE A 41 10.36 3.19 -4.31
N PRO A 42 9.86 1.94 -4.42
CA PRO A 42 10.20 1.09 -5.55
C PRO A 42 9.74 1.75 -6.86
N PRO A 43 10.55 1.69 -7.93
CA PRO A 43 10.23 2.36 -9.19
C PRO A 43 8.93 1.83 -9.81
N PHE A 44 8.51 0.59 -9.54
CA PHE A 44 7.26 0.03 -10.06
C PHE A 44 5.99 0.44 -9.28
N LEU A 45 6.12 1.11 -8.12
CA LEU A 45 4.95 1.42 -7.27
C LEU A 45 3.93 2.30 -8.00
N HIS A 46 4.40 3.23 -8.84
CA HIS A 46 3.51 4.10 -9.62
C HIS A 46 2.58 3.31 -10.56
N LEU A 47 3.01 2.17 -11.10
CA LEU A 47 2.18 1.30 -11.95
C LEU A 47 1.09 0.63 -11.13
N ALA A 48 1.45 0.10 -9.97
CA ALA A 48 0.50 -0.55 -9.05
C ALA A 48 -0.56 0.45 -8.58
N LEU A 49 -0.17 1.69 -8.28
CA LEU A 49 -1.11 2.74 -7.92
C LEU A 49 -1.99 3.14 -9.09
N LYS A 50 -1.43 3.33 -10.29
CA LYS A 50 -2.21 3.62 -11.51
C LYS A 50 -3.26 2.54 -11.78
N TRP A 51 -2.90 1.27 -11.57
CA TRP A 51 -3.84 0.17 -11.66
C TRP A 51 -4.98 0.28 -10.65
N LEU A 52 -4.68 0.64 -9.39
CA LEU A 52 -5.70 0.92 -8.36
C LEU A 52 -6.56 2.16 -8.65
N GLU A 53 -6.13 3.07 -9.52
CA GLU A 53 -6.99 4.19 -9.96
C GLU A 53 -7.97 3.76 -11.06
N ASN A 54 -7.55 2.83 -11.92
CA ASN A 54 -8.34 2.37 -13.05
C ASN A 54 -9.33 1.26 -12.67
N GLU A 55 -8.97 0.37 -11.75
CA GLU A 55 -9.89 -0.60 -11.19
C GLU A 55 -10.60 -0.01 -9.97
N GLY A 56 -11.88 0.32 -10.15
CA GLY A 56 -12.79 0.64 -9.06
C GLY A 56 -12.97 -0.55 -8.12
N GLY A 57 -12.04 -0.74 -7.20
CA GLY A 57 -12.29 -1.20 -5.83
C GLY A 57 -12.99 -2.54 -5.58
N GLU A 58 -13.13 -3.46 -6.53
CA GLU A 58 -13.72 -4.77 -6.25
C GLU A 58 -12.66 -5.87 -6.05
N MET A 59 -11.92 -5.79 -4.93
CA MET A 59 -11.38 -7.01 -4.33
C MET A 59 -12.32 -7.45 -3.22
N LYS A 60 -13.16 -8.44 -3.54
CA LYS A 60 -13.99 -9.17 -2.56
C LYS A 60 -13.08 -9.72 -1.47
N ASP A 61 -13.44 -9.37 -0.24
CA ASP A 61 -12.88 -9.83 1.03
C ASP A 61 -12.32 -11.26 0.92
N LYS A 62 -11.00 -11.38 0.78
CA LYS A 62 -10.29 -12.65 0.89
C LYS A 62 -9.32 -12.55 2.05
N GLY A 63 -9.88 -12.83 3.23
CA GLY A 63 -9.25 -13.63 4.28
C GLY A 63 -7.94 -13.10 4.81
N LYS A 64 -8.01 -12.53 6.03
CA LYS A 64 -6.92 -12.38 7.01
C LYS A 64 -5.64 -13.10 6.59
N LEU A 65 -4.66 -12.35 6.04
CA LEU A 65 -3.33 -12.90 5.82
C LEU A 65 -2.80 -13.39 7.18
N MET A 66 -2.65 -14.72 7.30
CA MET A 66 -2.18 -15.40 8.50
C MET A 66 -0.89 -14.76 9.02
N LYS A 67 -0.93 -14.41 10.31
CA LYS A 67 0.23 -13.99 11.09
C LYS A 67 1.24 -15.14 11.09
N ARG A 68 2.34 -15.02 10.33
CA ARG A 68 3.45 -15.98 10.42
C ARG A 68 4.14 -15.75 11.78
N GLU A 69 3.88 -16.64 12.72
CA GLU A 69 4.69 -16.79 13.93
C GLU A 69 6.14 -17.05 13.52
N ARG A 70 7.03 -16.16 13.96
CA ARG A 70 8.47 -16.41 13.90
C ARG A 70 8.84 -17.11 15.21
N ARG A 71 9.18 -18.39 15.10
CA ARG A 71 9.89 -19.18 16.12
C ARG A 71 11.33 -18.70 16.24
#